data_AF-A0A954SB29-F1
#
_entry.id   AF-A0A954SB29-F1
#
_cell.length_a   1.000
_cell.length_b   1.000
_cell.length_c   1.000
_cell.angle_alpha   90.00
_cell.angle_beta   90.00
_cell.angle_gamma   90.00
#
_symmetry.space_group_name_H-M   'P 1'
#
loop_
_entity.id
_entity.type
_entity.pdbx_description
1 polymer ?
#
loop_
_entity_poly.entity_id
_entity_poly.type
_entity_poly.pdbx_seq_one_letter_code
_entity_poly.pdbx_strand_id
1 'polypeptide(L)'
;MQPSARFAESSTDELPRELLELGKKIAALPEEQFLDLRDSYAQVVECVKRRRRILNLVQEALAQLRLDIKYLMFDLEVTREERDALRAEQDDRQDEHGSSW
;
A
#
# COMPACT_ATOMS: atom_id res chain seq x y z
N MET A 1 -3.08 12.65 -17.96
CA MET A 1 -2.74 12.85 -16.54
C MET A 1 -1.60 11.88 -16.20
N GLN A 2 -0.45 12.38 -15.74
CA GLN A 2 0.76 11.57 -15.50
C GLN A 2 0.62 10.72 -14.23
N PRO A 3 1.17 9.50 -14.17
CA PRO A 3 1.20 8.71 -12.95
C PRO A 3 2.20 9.34 -11.97
N SER A 4 1.70 9.81 -10.83
CA SER A 4 2.50 10.43 -9.78
C SER A 4 3.42 9.38 -9.16
N ALA A 5 4.72 9.49 -9.41
CA ALA A 5 5.77 8.82 -8.64
C ALA A 5 5.73 9.34 -7.20
N ARG A 6 4.92 8.69 -6.34
CA ARG A 6 4.70 9.11 -4.94
C ARG A 6 4.98 8.02 -3.92
N PHE A 7 5.71 6.98 -4.29
CA PHE A 7 6.23 6.00 -3.34
C PHE A 7 7.69 6.33 -3.08
N ALA A 8 7.89 7.17 -2.06
CA ALA A 8 9.20 7.46 -1.52
C ALA A 8 9.91 6.15 -1.16
N GLU A 9 11.16 6.05 -1.59
CA GLU A 9 12.09 4.95 -1.30
C GLU A 9 12.32 4.82 0.21
N SER A 10 11.41 4.17 0.93
CA SER A 10 11.59 3.91 2.36
C SER A 10 12.51 2.71 2.53
N SER A 11 13.83 2.99 2.66
CA SER A 11 14.92 2.11 3.12
C SER A 11 14.60 0.60 3.17
N THR A 12 14.21 0.03 2.03
CA THR A 12 13.75 -1.36 1.90
C THR A 12 14.85 -2.36 2.23
N ASP A 13 16.09 -1.89 2.25
CA ASP A 13 17.31 -2.68 2.41
C ASP A 13 17.92 -2.61 3.82
N GLU A 14 17.31 -1.87 4.73
CA GLU A 14 17.86 -1.72 6.08
C GLU A 14 17.69 -3.03 6.86
N LEU A 15 18.80 -3.60 7.33
CA LEU A 15 18.76 -4.83 8.12
C LEU A 15 18.33 -4.52 9.57
N PRO A 16 17.57 -5.42 10.23
CA PRO A 16 17.31 -5.30 11.65
C PRO A 16 18.61 -5.15 12.45
N ARG A 17 18.58 -4.29 13.46
CA ARG A 17 19.75 -4.00 14.32
C ARG A 17 20.33 -5.29 14.90
N GLU A 18 19.48 -6.23 15.27
CA GLU A 18 19.84 -7.52 15.84
C GLU A 18 20.69 -8.35 14.87
N LEU A 19 20.35 -8.35 13.58
CA LEU A 19 21.14 -9.03 12.56
C LEU A 19 22.48 -8.35 12.34
N LEU A 20 22.52 -7.00 12.32
CA LEU A 20 23.78 -6.26 12.22
C LEU A 20 24.72 -6.57 13.40
N GLU A 21 24.20 -6.57 14.62
CA GLU A 21 24.99 -6.91 15.81
C GLU A 21 25.42 -8.38 15.81
N LEU A 22 24.58 -9.30 15.32
CA LEU A 22 24.95 -10.70 15.15
C LEU A 22 26.09 -10.85 14.12
N GLY A 23 26.01 -10.16 12.98
CA GLY A 23 27.06 -10.15 11.97
C GLY A 23 28.39 -9.66 12.52
N LYS A 24 28.40 -8.61 13.34
CA LYS A 24 29.62 -8.12 14.03
C LYS A 24 30.22 -9.19 14.95
N LYS A 25 29.37 -9.91 15.71
CA LYS A 25 29.84 -10.99 16.59
C LYS A 25 30.41 -12.17 15.80
N ILE A 26 29.77 -12.56 14.70
CA ILE A 26 30.25 -13.62 13.81
C ILE A 26 31.60 -13.22 13.20
N ALA A 27 31.75 -11.97 12.75
CA ALA A 27 33.00 -11.47 12.17
C ALA A 27 34.17 -11.39 13.18
N ALA A 28 33.89 -11.43 14.49
CA ALA A 28 34.91 -11.45 15.54
C ALA A 28 35.36 -12.87 15.92
N LEU A 29 34.78 -13.92 15.32
CA LEU A 29 35.14 -15.30 15.59
C LEU A 29 36.46 -15.70 14.91
N PRO A 30 37.17 -16.72 15.44
CA PRO A 30 38.25 -17.40 14.74
C PRO A 30 37.85 -17.90 13.34
N GLU A 31 38.81 -17.95 12.42
CA GLU A 31 38.57 -18.18 10.99
C GLU A 31 37.76 -19.45 10.68
N GLU A 32 38.07 -20.58 11.33
CA GLU A 32 37.32 -21.83 11.15
C GLU A 32 35.83 -21.68 11.46
N GLN A 33 35.50 -21.07 12.60
CA GLN A 33 34.11 -20.88 13.06
C GLN A 33 33.37 -19.82 12.23
N PHE A 34 34.10 -18.79 11.76
CA PHE A 34 33.55 -17.80 10.85
C PHE A 34 33.15 -18.44 9.51
N LEU A 35 34.03 -19.26 8.93
CA LEU A 35 33.77 -19.93 7.65
C LEU A 35 32.54 -20.85 7.74
N ASP A 36 32.38 -21.59 8.84
CA ASP A 36 31.23 -22.47 9.07
C ASP A 36 29.89 -21.70 9.12
N LEU A 37 29.89 -20.47 9.64
CA LEU A 37 28.68 -19.67 9.88
C LEU A 37 28.37 -18.67 8.77
N ARG A 38 29.37 -18.32 7.94
CA ARG A 38 29.28 -17.25 6.95
C ARG A 38 28.09 -17.44 6.00
N ASP A 39 27.97 -18.62 5.40
CA ASP A 39 26.95 -18.89 4.38
C ASP A 39 25.55 -18.95 4.98
N SER A 40 25.42 -19.59 6.14
CA SER A 40 24.15 -19.64 6.89
C SER A 40 23.68 -18.24 7.30
N TYR A 41 24.59 -17.40 7.79
CA TYR A 41 24.27 -16.02 8.14
C TYR A 41 23.86 -15.19 6.90
N ALA A 42 24.60 -15.32 5.80
CA ALA A 42 24.25 -14.66 4.54
C ALA A 42 22.86 -15.07 4.05
N GLN A 43 22.50 -16.36 4.14
CA GLN A 43 21.18 -16.85 3.75
C GLN A 43 20.07 -16.26 4.64
N VAL A 44 20.29 -16.13 5.95
CA VAL A 44 19.32 -15.51 6.86
C VAL A 44 19.11 -14.04 6.52
N VAL A 45 20.20 -13.30 6.26
CA VAL A 45 20.15 -11.89 5.84
C VAL A 45 19.32 -11.73 4.57
N GLU A 46 19.56 -12.55 3.55
CA GLU A 46 18.80 -12.53 2.30
C GLU A 46 17.33 -12.89 2.51
N CYS A 47 17.02 -13.89 3.34
CA CYS A 47 15.65 -14.25 3.68
C CYS A 47 14.90 -13.08 4.36
N VAL A 48 15.56 -12.36 5.27
CA VAL A 48 14.95 -11.22 5.94
C VAL A 48 14.72 -10.05 4.99
N LYS A 49 15.71 -9.71 4.16
CA LYS A 49 15.56 -8.68 3.11
C LYS A 49 14.39 -9.00 2.17
N ARG A 50 14.32 -10.25 1.69
CA ARG A 50 13.24 -10.71 0.81
C ARG A 50 11.86 -10.59 1.47
N ARG A 51 11.72 -11.02 2.72
CA ARG A 51 10.44 -10.90 3.47
C ARG A 51 10.03 -9.45 3.63
N ARG A 52 10.97 -8.56 3.99
CA ARG A 52 10.69 -7.13 4.13
C ARG A 52 10.23 -6.52 2.79
N ARG A 53 10.88 -6.87 1.69
CA ARG A 53 10.46 -6.44 0.35
C ARG A 53 9.05 -6.89 -0.01
N ILE A 54 8.70 -8.15 0.29
CA ILE A 54 7.35 -8.68 0.06
C ILE A 54 6.32 -7.91 0.91
N LEU A 55 6.61 -7.70 2.20
CA LEU A 55 5.71 -6.97 3.09
C LEU A 55 5.50 -5.53 2.62
N ASN A 56 6.55 -4.84 2.16
CA ASN A 56 6.42 -3.48 1.64
C ASN A 56 5.57 -3.45 0.38
N LEU A 57 5.78 -4.36 -0.58
CA LEU A 57 4.93 -4.46 -1.78
C LEU A 57 3.46 -4.71 -1.43
N VAL A 58 3.19 -5.57 -0.44
CA VAL A 58 1.82 -5.82 0.04
C VAL A 58 1.24 -4.57 0.69
N GLN A 59 2.01 -3.87 1.52
CA GLN A 59 1.56 -2.63 2.16
C GLN A 59 1.27 -1.53 1.13
N GLU A 60 2.10 -1.38 0.10
CA GLU A 60 1.90 -0.45 -1.00
C GLU A 60 0.62 -0.79 -1.78
N ALA A 61 0.41 -2.06 -2.13
CA ALA A 61 -0.78 -2.52 -2.83
C ALA A 61 -2.06 -2.29 -2.00
N LEU A 62 -2.03 -2.55 -0.69
CA LEU A 62 -3.15 -2.27 0.21
C LEU A 62 -3.43 -0.77 0.36
N ALA A 63 -2.38 0.05 0.42
CA ALA A 63 -2.51 1.50 0.48
C ALA A 63 -3.15 2.05 -0.81
N GLN A 64 -2.74 1.54 -1.97
CA GLN A 64 -3.33 1.87 -3.26
C GLN A 64 -4.80 1.43 -3.34
N LEU A 65 -5.11 0.18 -2.99
CA LEU A 65 -6.50 -0.31 -2.99
C LEU A 65 -7.40 0.52 -2.07
N ARG A 66 -6.90 0.91 -0.91
CA ARG A 66 -7.65 1.78 0.02
C ARG A 66 -7.94 3.15 -0.59
N LEU A 67 -7.01 3.69 -1.38
CA LEU A 67 -7.22 4.94 -2.11
C LEU A 67 -8.26 4.76 -3.21
N ASP A 68 -8.18 3.67 -3.97
CA ASP A 68 -9.12 3.35 -5.05
C ASP A 68 -10.56 3.20 -4.52
N ILE A 69 -10.73 2.57 -3.36
CA ILE A 69 -12.04 2.47 -2.68
C ILE A 69 -12.58 3.85 -2.31
N LYS A 70 -11.73 4.76 -1.82
CA LYS A 70 -12.16 6.14 -1.49
C LYS A 70 -12.64 6.89 -2.73
N TYR A 71 -11.95 6.74 -3.87
CA TYR A 71 -12.39 7.35 -5.11
C TYR A 71 -13.71 6.76 -5.61
N LEU A 72 -13.86 5.44 -5.56
CA LEU A 72 -15.10 4.79 -5.97
C LEU A 72 -16.29 5.25 -5.12
N MET A 73 -16.09 5.37 -3.80
CA MET A 73 -17.13 5.88 -2.91
C MET A 73 -17.51 7.32 -3.23
N PHE A 74 -16.52 8.19 -3.48
CA PHE A 74 -16.76 9.57 -3.87
C PHE A 74 -17.55 9.68 -5.17
N ASP A 75 -17.13 8.96 -6.22
CA ASP A 75 -17.83 8.96 -7.51
C ASP A 75 -19.28 8.46 -7.35
N LEU A 76 -19.50 7.46 -6.49
CA LEU A 76 -20.82 6.92 -6.18
C LEU A 76 -21.71 7.92 -5.43
N GLU A 77 -21.15 8.68 -4.49
CA GLU A 77 -21.85 9.75 -3.78
C GLU A 77 -22.30 10.84 -4.77
N VAL A 78 -21.39 11.32 -5.62
CA VAL A 78 -21.71 12.31 -6.67
C VAL A 78 -22.80 11.78 -7.60
N THR A 79 -22.68 10.55 -8.08
CA THR A 79 -23.69 9.95 -8.98
C THR A 79 -25.06 9.82 -8.30
N ARG A 80 -25.10 9.57 -6.98
CA ARG A 80 -26.35 9.53 -6.21
C ARG A 80 -26.97 10.91 -6.08
N GLU A 81 -26.18 11.92 -5.73
CA GLU A 81 -26.63 13.30 -5.63
C GLU A 81 -27.19 13.81 -6.97
N GLU A 82 -26.47 13.58 -8.08
CA GLU A 82 -26.93 13.94 -9.43
C GLU A 82 -28.25 13.27 -9.79
N ARG A 83 -28.38 11.97 -9.51
CA ARG A 83 -29.63 11.23 -9.74
C ARG A 83 -30.77 11.81 -8.90
N ASP A 84 -30.52 12.11 -7.64
CA ASP A 84 -31.56 12.58 -6.73
C ASP A 84 -32.02 13.99 -7.11
N ALA A 85 -31.11 14.86 -7.56
CA ALA A 85 -31.45 16.17 -8.14
C ALA A 85 -32.32 16.02 -9.41
N LEU A 86 -31.95 15.12 -10.33
CA LEU A 86 -32.72 14.89 -11.55
C LEU A 86 -34.12 14.33 -11.28
N ARG A 87 -34.29 13.51 -10.25
CA ARG A 87 -35.61 13.00 -9.84
C ARG A 87 -36.49 14.10 -9.26
N ALA A 88 -35.92 14.93 -8.39
CA ALA A 88 -36.64 16.08 -7.85
C ALA A 88 -37.15 17.02 -8.96
N GLU A 89 -36.30 17.34 -9.95
CA GLU A 89 -36.72 18.14 -11.11
C GLU A 89 -37.80 17.49 -11.99
N GLN A 90 -37.88 16.15 -12.01
CA GLN A 90 -38.92 15.42 -12.74
C GLN A 90 -40.25 15.44 -11.99
N ASP A 91 -40.22 15.24 -10.67
CA ASP A 91 -41.40 15.29 -9.82
C ASP A 91 -42.01 16.70 -9.82
N ASP A 92 -41.19 17.75 -9.67
CA ASP A 92 -41.64 19.16 -9.74
C ASP A 92 -42.34 19.47 -11.08
N ARG A 93 -41.78 19.00 -12.20
CA ARG A 93 -42.37 19.18 -13.54
C ARG A 93 -43.68 18.41 -13.72
N GLN A 94 -43.83 17.24 -13.10
CA GLN A 94 -45.07 16.47 -13.16
C GLN A 94 -46.18 17.12 -12.34
N ASP A 95 -45.86 17.70 -11.18
CA ASP A 95 -46.81 18.42 -10.33
C ASP A 95 -47.31 19.71 -10.99
N GLU A 96 -46.44 20.46 -11.69
CA GLU A 96 -46.83 21.63 -12.50
C GLU A 96 -47.80 21.25 -13.63
N HIS A 97 -47.57 20.13 -14.32
CA HIS A 97 -48.47 19.65 -15.38
C HIS A 97 -49.77 19.03 -14.84
N GLY A 98 -49.75 18.44 -13.64
CA GLY A 98 -50.92 17.86 -12.98
C GLY A 98 -51.89 18.90 -12.41
N SER A 99 -51.41 20.09 -12.02
CA SER A 99 -52.26 21.22 -11.58
C SER A 99 -52.87 22.04 -12.72
N SER A 100 -52.54 21.74 -13.98
CA SER A 100 -52.98 22.50 -15.15
C SER A 100 -54.30 22.02 -15.80
N TRP A 101 -55.02 21.06 -15.19
CA TRP A 101 -56.33 20.58 -15.65
C TRP A 101 -57.40 20.67 -14.56
#